data_AF-A0A2Z5WVJ7-F1
#
_entry.id   AF-A0A2Z5WVJ7-F1
#
_cell.length_a   1.000
_cell.length_b   1.000
_cell.length_c   1.000
_cell.angle_alpha   90.00
_cell.angle_beta   90.00
_cell.angle_gamma   90.00
#
_symmetry.space_group_name_H-M   'P 1'
#
loop_
_entity.id
_entity.type
_entity.pdbx_description
1 polymer ?
#
loop_
_entity_poly.entity_id
_entity_poly.type
_entity_poly.pdbx_seq_one_letter_code
_entity_poly.pdbx_strand_id
1 'polypeptide(L)'
;MMKARRKQAKVRFQSVSAETIIEVKRRLEQHHSPEQLAGRMKQEGLGKISHETIYLMIYANYQELGIYQQYLRQKQKQRRRKSRNQKRSGIPNRIGIENRPKVADLKI
;
A
#
# COMPACT_ATOMS: atom_id res chain seq x y z
N MET A 1 -40.64 11.96 15.06
CA MET A 1 -39.65 10.86 15.24
C MET A 1 -38.77 10.58 14.00
N MET A 2 -39.30 10.59 12.76
CA MET A 2 -38.54 10.22 11.55
C MET A 2 -37.31 11.11 11.23
N LYS A 3 -37.41 12.42 11.47
CA LYS A 3 -36.31 13.38 11.21
C LYS A 3 -35.07 13.14 12.10
N ALA A 4 -35.27 12.71 13.35
CA ALA A 4 -34.18 12.45 14.29
C ALA A 4 -33.36 11.21 13.92
N ARG A 5 -34.03 10.11 13.54
CA ARG A 5 -33.37 8.89 13.02
C ARG A 5 -32.55 9.19 11.75
N ARG A 6 -33.10 9.99 10.84
CA ARG A 6 -32.39 10.41 9.60
C ARG A 6 -31.13 11.24 9.90
N LYS A 7 -31.15 12.07 10.95
CA LYS A 7 -29.98 12.86 11.37
C LYS A 7 -28.92 11.98 12.03
N GLN A 8 -29.31 11.01 12.88
CA GLN A 8 -28.40 10.05 13.48
C GLN A 8 -27.71 9.15 12.44
N ALA A 9 -28.45 8.64 11.45
CA ALA A 9 -27.88 7.81 10.39
C ALA A 9 -26.90 8.55 9.46
N LYS A 10 -26.85 9.89 9.52
CA LYS A 10 -25.91 10.73 8.77
C LYS A 10 -24.56 10.91 9.48
N VAL A 11 -24.39 10.37 10.69
CA VAL A 11 -23.10 10.43 11.39
C VAL A 11 -22.08 9.62 10.59
N ARG A 12 -21.00 10.27 10.16
CA ARG A 12 -19.97 9.63 9.34
C ARG A 12 -19.34 8.48 10.13
N PHE A 13 -19.14 7.35 9.44
CA PHE A 13 -18.47 6.16 9.97
C PHE A 13 -19.16 5.49 11.18
N GLN A 14 -20.44 5.77 11.43
CA GLN A 14 -21.17 5.21 12.57
C GLN A 14 -21.22 3.67 12.58
N SER A 15 -21.12 3.03 11.42
CA SER A 15 -21.10 1.57 11.28
C SER A 15 -19.75 0.92 11.63
N VAL A 16 -18.69 1.72 11.85
CA VAL A 16 -17.35 1.21 12.14
C VAL A 16 -17.15 1.09 13.64
N SER A 17 -16.91 -0.13 14.12
CA SER A 17 -16.64 -0.37 15.55
C SER A 17 -15.26 0.15 15.96
N ALA A 18 -15.09 0.49 17.24
CA ALA A 18 -13.79 0.92 17.78
C ALA A 18 -12.71 -0.16 17.61
N GLU A 19 -13.06 -1.43 17.78
CA GLU A 19 -12.16 -2.58 17.56
C GLU A 19 -11.64 -2.63 16.12
N THR A 20 -12.52 -2.41 15.15
CA THR A 20 -12.15 -2.32 13.73
C THR A 20 -11.15 -1.18 13.50
N ILE A 21 -11.32 -0.04 14.17
CA ILE A 21 -10.41 1.12 14.03
C ILE A 21 -9.03 0.80 14.60
N ILE A 22 -8.97 0.17 15.77
CA ILE A 22 -7.71 -0.26 16.40
C ILE A 22 -6.97 -1.22 15.47
N GLU A 23 -7.67 -2.19 14.90
CA GLU A 23 -7.05 -3.17 14.00
C GLU A 23 -6.57 -2.54 12.68
N VAL A 24 -7.34 -1.60 12.13
CA VAL A 24 -6.92 -0.82 10.96
C VAL A 24 -5.63 -0.06 11.25
N LYS A 25 -5.54 0.63 12.39
CA LYS A 25 -4.32 1.35 12.81
C LYS A 25 -3.11 0.42 12.92
N ARG A 26 -3.26 -0.69 13.66
CA ARG A 26 -2.21 -1.70 13.86
C ARG A 26 -1.64 -2.21 12.55
N ARG A 27 -2.51 -2.49 11.57
CA ARG A 27 -2.07 -3.03 10.29
C ARG A 27 -1.56 -1.97 9.31
N LEU A 28 -2.03 -0.72 9.40
CA LEU A 28 -1.44 0.39 8.65
C LEU A 28 0.02 0.61 9.10
N GLU A 29 0.32 0.54 10.39
CA GLU A 29 1.70 0.56 10.92
C GLU A 29 2.57 -0.58 10.38
N GLN A 30 1.97 -1.71 10.01
CA GLN A 30 2.64 -2.83 9.33
C GLN A 30 2.75 -2.65 7.81
N HIS A 31 2.44 -1.46 7.29
CA HIS A 31 2.48 -1.11 5.87
C HIS A 31 1.53 -1.92 4.96
N HIS A 32 0.43 -2.45 5.53
CA HIS A 32 -0.62 -3.04 4.71
C HIS A 32 -1.41 -1.95 3.96
N SER A 33 -1.70 -2.19 2.67
CA SER A 33 -2.58 -1.29 1.92
C SER A 33 -4.04 -1.42 2.39
N PRO A 34 -4.87 -0.37 2.27
CA PRO A 34 -6.30 -0.45 2.59
C PRO A 34 -7.05 -1.61 1.93
N GLU A 35 -6.66 -2.01 0.71
CA GLU A 35 -7.19 -3.19 0.03
C GLU A 35 -6.79 -4.49 0.71
N GLN A 36 -5.52 -4.62 1.11
CA GLN A 36 -5.03 -5.77 1.87
C GLN A 36 -5.69 -5.88 3.24
N LEU A 37 -5.91 -4.75 3.92
CA LEU A 37 -6.65 -4.69 5.19
C LEU A 37 -8.05 -5.25 5.03
N ALA A 38 -8.83 -4.68 4.12
CA ALA A 38 -10.22 -5.09 3.89
C ALA A 38 -10.31 -6.58 3.51
N GLY A 39 -9.40 -7.05 2.67
CA GLY A 39 -9.33 -8.46 2.27
C GLY A 39 -9.02 -9.38 3.45
N ARG A 40 -7.94 -9.11 4.20
CA ARG A 40 -7.52 -9.97 5.30
C ARG A 40 -8.49 -9.92 6.49
N MET A 41 -9.03 -8.76 6.85
CA MET A 41 -10.00 -8.65 7.94
C MET A 41 -11.28 -9.44 7.64
N LYS A 42 -11.70 -9.47 6.36
CA LYS A 42 -12.81 -10.31 5.91
C LYS A 42 -12.49 -11.81 6.05
N GLN A 43 -11.27 -12.23 5.73
CA GLN A 43 -10.84 -13.62 5.84
C GLN A 43 -10.71 -14.08 7.29
N GLU A 44 -10.25 -13.19 8.18
CA GLU A 44 -9.99 -13.49 9.60
C GLU A 44 -11.23 -13.28 10.49
N GLY A 45 -12.35 -12.82 9.94
CA GLY A 45 -13.60 -12.62 10.69
C GLY A 45 -13.60 -11.41 11.63
N LEU A 46 -12.59 -10.54 11.55
CA LEU A 46 -12.38 -9.38 12.44
C LEU A 46 -13.25 -8.16 12.10
N GLY A 47 -14.15 -8.29 11.13
CA GLY A 47 -15.08 -7.26 10.71
C GLY A 47 -15.11 -7.03 9.21
N LYS A 48 -16.17 -6.38 8.74
CA LYS A 48 -16.36 -6.02 7.33
C LYS A 48 -16.22 -4.51 7.19
N ILE A 49 -15.10 -4.06 6.63
CA ILE A 49 -14.87 -2.67 6.26
C ILE A 49 -14.40 -2.60 4.81
N SER A 50 -14.94 -1.66 4.02
CA SER A 50 -14.46 -1.44 2.66
C SER A 50 -13.16 -0.63 2.67
N HIS A 51 -12.28 -0.89 1.70
CA HIS A 51 -11.04 -0.14 1.55
C HIS A 51 -11.31 1.36 1.29
N GLU A 52 -12.40 1.70 0.59
CA GLU A 52 -12.86 3.09 0.43
C GLU A 52 -13.20 3.75 1.77
N THR A 53 -13.83 3.02 2.70
CA THR A 53 -14.13 3.56 4.03
C THR A 53 -12.85 3.89 4.78
N ILE A 54 -11.84 3.03 4.70
CA ILE A 54 -10.51 3.28 5.29
C ILE A 54 -9.89 4.53 4.68
N TYR A 55 -9.91 4.68 3.35
CA TYR A 55 -9.41 5.89 2.68
C TYR A 55 -10.15 7.15 3.13
N LEU A 56 -11.49 7.12 3.18
CA LEU A 56 -12.30 8.24 3.64
C LEU A 56 -11.99 8.62 5.09
N MET A 57 -11.74 7.65 5.97
CA MET A 57 -11.36 7.91 7.36
C MET A 57 -9.98 8.56 7.46
N ILE A 58 -9.00 8.08 6.68
CA ILE A 58 -7.65 8.68 6.62
C ILE A 58 -7.75 10.13 6.14
N TYR A 59 -8.46 10.38 5.04
CA TYR A 59 -8.60 11.74 4.50
C TYR A 59 -9.40 12.68 5.41
N ALA A 60 -10.36 12.16 6.18
CA ALA A 60 -11.12 12.93 7.13
C ALA A 60 -10.38 13.14 8.47
N ASN A 61 -9.15 12.63 8.62
CA ASN A 61 -8.43 12.50 9.89
C ASN A 61 -9.32 11.96 11.02
N TYR A 62 -10.17 10.98 10.71
CA TYR A 62 -11.10 10.44 11.68
C TYR A 62 -10.33 9.62 12.72
N GLN A 63 -10.50 9.91 14.02
CA GLN A 63 -9.82 9.19 15.09
C GLN A 63 -8.29 9.17 14.92
N GLU A 64 -7.68 10.28 14.48
CA GLU A 64 -6.23 10.40 14.21
C GLU A 64 -5.70 9.51 13.08
N LEU A 65 -6.57 8.98 12.20
CA LEU A 65 -6.13 8.15 11.08
C LEU A 65 -5.33 8.92 10.01
N GLY A 66 -5.36 10.26 10.02
CA GLY A 66 -4.62 11.07 9.05
C GLY A 66 -3.10 10.88 9.14
N ILE A 67 -2.58 10.61 10.33
CA ILE A 67 -1.14 10.33 10.55
C ILE A 67 -0.72 9.08 9.77
N TYR A 68 -1.63 8.11 9.62
CA TYR A 68 -1.34 6.83 8.97
C TYR A 68 -1.25 6.93 7.44
N GLN A 69 -1.55 8.09 6.85
CA GLN A 69 -1.31 8.35 5.43
C GLN A 69 0.17 8.11 5.06
N GLN A 70 1.11 8.33 5.99
CA GLN A 70 2.54 8.09 5.77
C GLN A 70 2.89 6.62 5.49
N TYR A 71 2.08 5.68 5.97
CA TYR A 71 2.31 4.24 5.78
C TYR A 71 1.73 3.71 4.47
N LEU A 72 0.87 4.49 3.80
CA LEU A 72 0.31 4.12 2.51
C LEU A 72 1.40 4.07 1.45
N ARG A 73 1.29 3.09 0.54
CA ARG A 73 2.16 3.00 -0.63
C ARG A 73 1.95 4.25 -1.50
N GLN A 74 2.93 5.14 -1.46
CA GLN A 74 2.97 6.27 -2.39
C GLN A 74 3.45 5.78 -3.76
N LYS A 75 2.94 6.39 -4.83
CA LYS A 75 3.39 6.10 -6.20
C LYS A 75 4.91 6.26 -6.25
N GLN A 76 5.61 5.30 -6.85
CA GLN A 76 7.06 5.42 -7.05
C GLN A 76 7.37 6.72 -7.79
N LYS A 77 8.41 7.44 -7.35
CA LYS A 77 8.96 8.59 -8.10
C LYS A 77 9.14 8.17 -9.55
N GLN A 78 8.44 8.86 -10.46
CA GLN A 78 8.62 8.61 -11.88
C GLN A 78 10.10 8.83 -12.22
N ARG A 79 10.77 7.78 -12.69
CA ARG A 79 12.16 7.89 -13.18
C ARG A 79 12.18 8.94 -14.28
N ARG A 80 12.99 9.99 -14.13
CA ARG A 80 13.21 10.98 -15.18
C ARG A 80 13.62 10.24 -16.46
N ARG A 81 12.97 10.55 -17.59
CA ARG A 81 13.38 10.02 -18.89
C ARG A 81 14.84 10.44 -19.13
N LYS A 82 15.74 9.47 -19.32
CA LYS A 82 17.12 9.76 -19.73
C LYS A 82 17.04 10.43 -21.10
N SER A 83 17.74 11.55 -21.30
CA SER A 83 17.80 12.19 -22.62
C SER A 83 18.43 11.22 -23.62
N ARG A 84 18.07 11.35 -24.90
CA ARG A 84 18.55 10.51 -26.01
C ARG A 84 20.10 10.47 -26.09
N ASN A 85 20.78 11.43 -25.47
CA ASN A 85 22.23 11.63 -25.52
C ASN A 85 22.97 11.22 -24.23
N GLN A 86 22.32 10.57 -23.25
CA GLN A 86 23.10 9.90 -22.20
C GLN A 86 23.85 8.73 -22.82
N LYS A 87 25.12 8.96 -23.20
CA LYS A 87 26.06 7.90 -23.55
C LYS A 87 26.03 6.90 -22.40
N ARG A 88 25.47 5.71 -22.65
CA ARG A 88 25.69 4.56 -21.78
C ARG A 88 27.18 4.27 -21.89
N SER A 89 27.98 4.71 -20.92
CA SER A 89 29.33 4.18 -20.81
C SER A 89 29.23 2.66 -20.71
N GLY A 90 30.06 1.94 -21.46
CA GLY A 90 30.17 0.50 -21.29
C GLY A 90 30.52 0.16 -19.84
N ILE A 91 30.21 -1.06 -19.41
CA ILE A 91 30.58 -1.55 -18.07
C ILE A 91 32.13 -1.48 -17.98
N PRO A 92 32.71 -0.70 -17.05
CA PRO A 92 34.15 -0.69 -16.85
C PRO A 92 34.65 -2.10 -16.55
N ASN A 93 35.76 -2.50 -17.16
CA ASN A 93 36.34 -3.84 -17.00
C ASN A 93 35.38 -4.99 -17.35
N ARG A 94 34.54 -4.82 -18.39
CA ARG A 94 33.71 -5.91 -18.90
C ARG A 94 34.61 -7.08 -19.33
N ILE A 95 34.41 -8.23 -18.68
CA ILE A 95 34.97 -9.51 -19.10
C ILE A 95 34.03 -10.12 -20.15
N GLY A 96 34.54 -10.37 -21.36
CA GLY A 96 33.80 -11.02 -22.43
C GLY A 96 33.57 -12.52 -22.18
N ILE A 97 32.61 -13.10 -22.89
CA ILE A 97 32.24 -14.53 -22.76
C ILE A 97 33.41 -15.43 -23.18
N GLU A 98 34.26 -14.95 -24.07
CA GLU A 98 35.50 -15.59 -24.52
C GLU A 98 36.48 -15.92 -23.37
N ASN A 99 36.40 -15.20 -22.24
CA ASN A 99 37.26 -15.45 -21.08
C ASN A 99 36.64 -16.42 -20.07
N ARG A 100 35.48 -17.02 -20.36
CA ARG A 100 34.86 -17.96 -19.42
C ARG A 100 35.71 -19.23 -19.29
N PRO A 101 35.81 -19.83 -18.10
CA PRO A 101 36.49 -21.10 -17.94
C PRO A 101 35.75 -22.22 -18.67
N LYS A 102 36.49 -23.17 -19.27
CA LYS A 102 35.94 -24.33 -20.01
C LYS A 102 34.98 -25.19 -19.19
N VAL A 103 35.10 -25.17 -17.86
CA VAL A 103 34.17 -25.85 -16.95
C VAL A 103 32.72 -25.36 -17.14
N ALA A 104 32.52 -24.11 -17.52
CA ALA A 104 31.20 -23.54 -17.79
C ALA A 104 30.56 -24.05 -19.09
N ASP A 105 31.34 -24.70 -19.96
CA ASP A 105 30.89 -25.33 -21.21
C ASP A 105 30.56 -26.83 -21.04
N LEU A 106 30.84 -27.41 -19.87
CA LEU A 106 30.51 -28.79 -19.58
C LEU A 106 28.99 -28.91 -19.40
N LYS A 107 28.35 -29.69 -20.27
CA LYS A 107 26.98 -30.16 -20.05
C LYS A 107 27.05 -31.34 -19.09
N ILE A 108 26.34 -31.24 -17.96
CA ILE A 108 26.02 -32.35 -17.06
C ILE A 108 24.85 -33.12 -17.65
#